data_AF-A0A847SYQ1-F1
#
_entry.id   AF-A0A847SYQ1-F1
#
_cell.length_a   1.000
_cell.length_b   1.000
_cell.length_c   1.000
_cell.angle_alpha   90.00
_cell.angle_beta   90.00
_cell.angle_gamma   90.00
#
_symmetry.space_group_name_H-M   'P 1'
#
loop_
_entity.id
_entity.type
_entity.pdbx_description
1 polymer ?
#
loop_
_entity_poly.entity_id
_entity_poly.type
_entity_poly.pdbx_seq_one_letter_code
_entity_poly.pdbx_strand_id
1 'polypeptide(L)'
;MSEYYHILDTHLALLWDKGCREKDLCNPNIEGLLFREFQTKLSTAVNEALRFGYPTDFTVDAMGWYETKLENPVNIKLSYRIDLENGNLSIDQLTLEFNGKVTSIPITSNKELPHSGQIPIMVKRENLQKTRVVSSPPTPISSRRKL
;
A
#
# COMPACT_ATOMS: atom_id res chain seq x y z
N MET A 1 -0.41 -14.72 27.57
CA MET A 1 -0.68 -14.77 26.11
C MET A 1 0.59 -14.30 25.41
N SER A 2 1.02 -14.93 24.32
CA SER A 2 2.29 -14.57 23.68
C SER A 2 2.20 -13.20 22.98
N GLU A 3 3.27 -12.42 23.02
CA GLU A 3 3.38 -11.09 22.38
C GLU A 3 3.00 -11.12 20.89
N TYR A 4 3.25 -12.24 20.23
CA TYR A 4 2.81 -12.50 18.86
C TYR A 4 1.31 -12.27 18.65
N TYR A 5 0.46 -12.86 19.50
CA TYR A 5 -0.99 -12.70 19.36
C TYR A 5 -1.43 -11.27 19.64
N HIS A 6 -0.77 -10.58 20.56
CA HIS A 6 -1.07 -9.18 20.85
C HIS A 6 -0.73 -8.25 19.67
N ILE A 7 0.44 -8.45 19.04
CA ILE A 7 0.86 -7.71 17.84
C ILE A 7 -0.11 -7.96 16.69
N LEU A 8 -0.48 -9.24 16.49
CA LEU A 8 -1.41 -9.66 15.45
C LEU A 8 -2.78 -9.01 15.63
N ASP A 9 -3.39 -9.11 16.81
CA ASP A 9 -4.71 -8.53 17.09
C ASP A 9 -4.72 -7.00 16.93
N THR A 10 -3.66 -6.34 17.40
CA THR A 10 -3.53 -4.87 17.31
C THR A 10 -3.46 -4.41 15.86
N HIS A 11 -2.67 -5.07 15.03
CA HIS A 11 -2.55 -4.71 13.61
C HIS A 11 -3.77 -5.08 12.79
N LEU A 12 -4.48 -6.14 13.14
CA LEU A 12 -5.76 -6.45 12.49
C LEU A 12 -6.81 -5.41 12.81
N ALA A 13 -6.91 -4.99 14.07
CA ALA A 13 -7.81 -3.91 14.47
C ALA A 13 -7.48 -2.62 13.70
N LEU A 14 -6.19 -2.29 13.53
CA LEU A 14 -5.75 -1.16 12.72
C LEU A 14 -6.19 -1.31 11.24
N LEU A 15 -5.93 -2.45 10.61
CA LEU A 15 -6.31 -2.67 9.21
C LEU A 15 -7.82 -2.60 9.03
N TRP A 16 -8.60 -3.12 9.98
CA TRP A 16 -10.06 -3.06 9.95
C TRP A 16 -10.61 -1.66 10.16
N ASP A 17 -10.00 -0.88 11.06
CA ASP A 17 -10.32 0.55 11.26
C ASP A 17 -10.04 1.37 10.00
N LYS A 18 -8.96 1.02 9.28
CA LYS A 18 -8.59 1.67 8.02
C LYS A 18 -9.36 1.11 6.81
N GLY A 19 -10.34 0.24 7.01
CA GLY A 19 -11.17 -0.31 5.95
C GLY A 19 -10.42 -1.22 4.98
N CYS A 20 -9.31 -1.83 5.43
CA CYS A 20 -8.54 -2.81 4.65
C CYS A 20 -9.11 -4.22 4.83
N ARG A 21 -10.42 -4.40 5.02
CA ARG A 21 -11.07 -5.72 4.93
C ARG A 21 -11.42 -6.01 3.48
N GLU A 22 -11.42 -7.27 3.09
CA GLU A 22 -11.74 -7.69 1.71
C GLU A 22 -13.14 -7.22 1.29
N LYS A 23 -14.11 -7.25 2.22
CA LYS A 23 -15.44 -6.68 2.03
C LYS A 23 -15.41 -5.17 1.77
N ASP A 24 -14.64 -4.43 2.57
CA ASP A 24 -14.50 -2.97 2.47
C ASP A 24 -13.75 -2.55 1.20
N LEU A 25 -12.88 -3.43 0.69
CA LEU A 25 -12.15 -3.31 -0.57
C LEU A 25 -12.97 -3.71 -1.81
N CYS A 26 -14.22 -4.15 -1.63
CA CYS A 26 -15.07 -4.73 -2.67
C CYS A 26 -14.39 -5.88 -3.43
N ASN A 27 -13.47 -6.62 -2.80
CA ASN A 27 -12.73 -7.68 -3.46
C ASN A 27 -13.64 -8.91 -3.65
N PRO A 28 -13.80 -9.46 -4.86
CA PRO A 28 -14.59 -10.66 -5.13
C PRO A 28 -13.95 -11.95 -4.57
N ASN A 29 -12.73 -11.87 -4.05
CA ASN A 29 -12.07 -12.99 -3.38
C ASN A 29 -12.77 -13.41 -2.08
N ILE A 30 -12.49 -14.64 -1.64
CA ILE A 30 -13.01 -15.21 -0.38
C ILE A 30 -12.54 -14.35 0.80
N GLU A 31 -13.48 -13.95 1.67
CA GLU A 31 -13.21 -13.20 2.89
C GLU A 31 -12.14 -13.89 3.77
N GLY A 32 -11.18 -13.11 4.28
CA GLY A 32 -10.13 -13.60 5.20
C GLY A 32 -8.81 -14.03 4.53
N LEU A 33 -8.66 -13.89 3.21
CA LEU A 33 -7.41 -14.15 2.51
C LEU A 33 -6.28 -13.19 2.92
N LEU A 34 -6.56 -11.88 3.00
CA LEU A 34 -5.64 -10.86 3.49
C LEU A 34 -5.19 -11.19 4.91
N PHE A 35 -6.14 -11.55 5.78
CA PHE A 35 -5.82 -11.93 7.15
C PHE A 35 -4.88 -13.15 7.18
N ARG A 36 -5.20 -14.19 6.40
CA ARG A 36 -4.38 -15.40 6.32
C ARG A 36 -2.99 -15.10 5.76
N GLU A 37 -2.90 -14.23 4.76
CA GLU A 37 -1.63 -13.79 4.19
C GLU A 37 -0.80 -13.01 5.22
N PHE A 38 -1.39 -12.01 5.87
CA PHE A 38 -0.74 -11.26 6.94
C PHE A 38 -0.26 -12.18 8.06
N GLN A 39 -1.10 -13.09 8.56
CA GLN A 39 -0.73 -14.03 9.61
C GLN A 39 0.45 -14.92 9.19
N THR A 40 0.42 -15.42 7.96
CA THR A 40 1.50 -16.28 7.42
C THR A 40 2.81 -15.51 7.31
N LYS A 41 2.77 -14.32 6.71
CA LYS A 41 3.95 -13.46 6.51
C LYS A 41 4.52 -12.99 7.85
N LEU A 42 3.68 -12.58 8.78
CA LEU A 42 4.09 -12.18 10.13
C LEU A 42 4.73 -13.35 10.88
N SER A 43 4.14 -14.55 10.82
CA SER A 43 4.73 -15.75 11.45
C SER A 43 6.13 -16.05 10.90
N THR A 44 6.31 -15.99 9.57
CA THR A 44 7.62 -16.14 8.95
C THR A 44 8.60 -15.07 9.42
N ALA A 45 8.20 -13.79 9.38
CA ALA A 45 9.05 -12.67 9.77
C ALA A 45 9.46 -12.72 11.26
N VAL A 46 8.54 -13.12 12.14
CA VAL A 46 8.83 -13.34 13.57
C VAL A 46 9.85 -14.45 13.76
N ASN A 47 9.68 -15.59 13.07
CA ASN A 47 10.62 -16.70 13.18
C ASN A 47 12.01 -16.33 12.64
N GLU A 48 12.08 -15.57 11.55
CA GLU A 48 13.34 -15.05 11.00
C GLU A 48 14.02 -14.07 11.97
N ALA A 49 13.27 -13.09 12.48
CA ALA A 49 13.78 -12.13 13.45
C ALA A 49 14.25 -12.82 14.75
N LEU A 50 13.56 -13.86 15.24
CA LEU A 50 14.00 -14.67 16.39
C LEU A 50 15.26 -15.47 16.09
N ARG A 51 15.37 -16.03 14.87
CA ARG A 51 16.50 -16.87 14.48
C ARG A 51 17.79 -16.06 14.30
N PHE A 52 17.67 -14.86 13.73
CA PHE A 52 18.83 -14.08 13.34
C PHE A 52 19.08 -12.84 14.21
N GLY A 53 18.13 -12.45 15.05
CA GLY A 53 18.28 -11.33 15.98
C GLY A 53 18.34 -9.96 15.30
N TYR A 54 17.74 -9.80 14.11
CA TYR A 54 17.66 -8.52 13.41
C TYR A 54 16.24 -8.18 12.96
N PRO A 55 15.89 -6.88 12.80
CA PRO A 55 14.61 -6.47 12.28
C PRO A 55 14.35 -7.05 10.88
N THR A 56 13.16 -7.61 10.67
CA THR A 56 12.81 -8.32 9.43
C THR A 56 11.68 -7.59 8.71
N ASP A 57 11.79 -7.48 7.39
CA ASP A 57 10.79 -6.83 6.55
C ASP A 57 9.91 -7.86 5.85
N PHE A 58 8.63 -7.56 5.69
CA PHE A 58 7.72 -8.38 4.89
C PHE A 58 6.67 -7.52 4.21
N THR A 59 5.99 -8.08 3.22
CA THR A 59 4.93 -7.36 2.50
C THR A 59 3.65 -8.16 2.49
N VAL A 60 2.53 -7.45 2.54
CA VAL A 60 1.18 -8.00 2.37
C VAL A 60 0.54 -7.30 1.20
N ASP A 61 0.07 -8.11 0.25
CA ASP A 61 -0.58 -7.65 -0.95
C ASP A 61 -2.11 -7.80 -0.83
N ALA A 62 -2.85 -6.86 -1.41
CA ALA A 62 -4.29 -6.83 -1.38
C ALA A 62 -4.81 -6.23 -2.69
N MET A 63 -6.04 -6.59 -3.07
CA MET A 63 -6.68 -6.01 -4.24
C MET A 63 -7.94 -5.25 -3.81
N GLY A 64 -8.06 -3.99 -4.20
CA GLY A 64 -9.25 -3.18 -3.98
C GLY A 64 -9.95 -2.84 -5.28
N TRP A 65 -11.20 -3.23 -5.46
CA TRP A 65 -11.91 -3.12 -6.73
C TRP A 65 -12.64 -1.80 -6.89
N TYR A 66 -13.17 -1.23 -5.80
CA TYR A 66 -13.79 0.10 -5.78
C TYR A 66 -14.74 0.38 -6.96
N GLU A 67 -15.59 -0.59 -7.34
CA GLU A 67 -16.35 -0.62 -8.62
C GLU A 67 -17.20 0.64 -8.88
N THR A 68 -17.64 1.33 -7.84
CA THR A 68 -18.42 2.58 -7.95
C THR A 68 -17.56 3.82 -8.24
N LYS A 69 -16.24 3.71 -8.07
CA LYS A 69 -15.29 4.83 -8.11
C LYS A 69 -14.18 4.64 -9.14
N LEU A 70 -13.80 3.42 -9.50
CA LEU A 70 -12.72 3.11 -10.44
C LEU A 70 -13.16 2.05 -11.45
N GLU A 71 -12.60 2.12 -12.66
CA GLU A 71 -12.88 1.17 -13.74
C GLU A 71 -12.08 -0.13 -13.59
N ASN A 72 -10.91 -0.06 -12.95
CA ASN A 72 -10.01 -1.19 -12.75
C ASN A 72 -9.70 -1.37 -11.26
N PRO A 73 -9.32 -2.57 -10.82
CA PRO A 73 -8.89 -2.78 -9.46
C PRO A 73 -7.52 -2.12 -9.20
N VAL A 74 -7.28 -1.79 -7.94
CA VAL A 74 -6.04 -1.23 -7.41
C VAL A 74 -5.33 -2.32 -6.62
N ASN A 75 -4.08 -2.60 -6.98
CA ASN A 75 -3.22 -3.44 -6.18
C ASN A 75 -2.63 -2.60 -5.03
N ILE A 76 -2.81 -3.06 -3.81
CA ILE A 76 -2.47 -2.38 -2.57
C ILE A 76 -1.42 -3.24 -1.88
N LYS A 77 -0.23 -2.70 -1.68
CA LYS A 77 0.87 -3.39 -1.03
C LYS A 77 1.31 -2.64 0.21
N LEU A 78 1.28 -3.32 1.34
CA LEU A 78 1.72 -2.82 2.63
C LEU A 78 3.09 -3.43 2.96
N SER A 79 4.09 -2.57 3.11
CA SER A 79 5.43 -2.98 3.57
C SER A 79 5.50 -2.82 5.08
N TYR A 80 5.82 -3.92 5.76
CA TYR A 80 5.95 -4.01 7.19
C TYR A 80 7.40 -4.23 7.59
N ARG A 81 7.73 -3.75 8.79
CA ARG A 81 8.97 -4.03 9.49
C ARG A 81 8.69 -4.50 10.90
N ILE A 82 9.19 -5.68 11.26
CA ILE A 82 9.14 -6.19 12.62
C ILE A 82 10.48 -5.98 13.31
N ASP A 83 10.43 -5.42 14.51
CA ASP A 83 11.56 -5.23 15.41
C ASP A 83 11.24 -5.91 16.74
N LEU A 84 11.79 -7.10 16.94
CA LEU A 84 11.54 -7.89 18.15
C LEU A 84 12.26 -7.34 19.38
N GLU A 85 13.37 -6.61 19.23
CA GLU A 85 14.06 -6.00 20.37
C GLU A 85 13.19 -4.92 21.00
N ASN A 86 12.50 -4.15 20.16
CA ASN A 86 11.57 -3.10 20.59
C ASN A 86 10.12 -3.58 20.70
N GLY A 87 9.84 -4.86 20.41
CA GLY A 87 8.49 -5.44 20.41
C GLY A 87 7.51 -4.74 19.46
N ASN A 88 8.02 -4.19 18.35
CA ASN A 88 7.28 -3.28 17.49
C ASN A 88 7.03 -3.87 16.08
N LEU A 89 5.88 -3.53 15.51
CA LEU A 89 5.53 -3.81 14.12
C LEU A 89 5.08 -2.49 13.48
N SER A 90 5.83 -2.01 12.49
CA SER A 90 5.53 -0.78 11.76
C SER A 90 5.12 -1.08 10.31
N ILE A 91 4.27 -0.23 9.77
CA ILE A 91 4.02 -0.13 8.34
C ILE A 91 4.88 1.02 7.84
N ASP A 92 5.86 0.73 7.01
CA ASP A 92 6.85 1.71 6.55
C ASP A 92 6.45 2.34 5.20
N GLN A 93 5.68 1.60 4.40
CA GLN A 93 5.26 2.06 3.08
C GLN A 93 3.92 1.45 2.67
N LEU A 94 3.06 2.28 2.08
CA LEU A 94 1.90 1.88 1.30
C LEU A 94 2.20 2.10 -0.17
N THR A 95 2.09 1.05 -0.97
CA THR A 95 2.24 1.12 -2.42
C THR A 95 0.89 0.84 -3.08
N LEU A 96 0.48 1.70 -3.99
CA LEU A 96 -0.76 1.57 -4.76
C LEU A 96 -0.39 1.44 -6.23
N GLU A 97 -0.86 0.40 -6.88
CA GLU A 97 -0.69 0.21 -8.32
C GLU A 97 -2.06 0.20 -9.01
N PHE A 98 -2.22 1.10 -9.98
CA PHE A 98 -3.46 1.27 -10.73
C PHE A 98 -3.13 1.65 -12.18
N ASN A 99 -3.67 0.90 -13.16
CA ASN A 99 -3.42 1.10 -14.59
C ASN A 99 -1.92 1.16 -14.95
N GLY A 100 -1.12 0.28 -14.34
CA GLY A 100 0.34 0.22 -14.54
C GLY A 100 1.12 1.39 -13.94
N LYS A 101 0.46 2.27 -13.17
CA LYS A 101 1.12 3.34 -12.41
C LYS A 101 1.27 2.94 -10.97
N VAL A 102 2.48 3.11 -10.44
CA VAL A 102 2.83 2.81 -9.06
C VAL A 102 2.99 4.12 -8.29
N THR A 103 2.28 4.21 -7.17
CA THR A 103 2.31 5.30 -6.20
C THR A 103 2.85 4.74 -4.88
N SER A 104 3.99 5.24 -4.41
CA SER A 104 4.54 4.84 -3.12
C SER A 104 4.39 5.97 -2.11
N ILE A 105 3.74 5.67 -0.99
CA ILE A 105 3.49 6.59 0.11
C ILE A 105 4.29 6.09 1.31
N PRO A 106 5.34 6.81 1.73
CA PRO A 106 6.06 6.48 2.95
C PRO A 106 5.14 6.73 4.16
N ILE A 107 5.19 5.82 5.14
CA ILE A 107 4.40 5.90 6.36
C ILE A 107 5.39 5.98 7.51
N THR A 108 5.32 7.08 8.27
CA THR A 108 6.21 7.27 9.44
C THR A 108 5.58 6.76 10.72
N SER A 109 4.25 6.65 10.75
CA SER A 109 3.50 6.07 11.84
C SER A 109 2.29 5.29 11.31
N ASN A 110 1.99 4.14 11.92
CA ASN A 110 0.81 3.33 11.60
C ASN A 110 -0.51 4.14 11.61
N LYS A 111 -0.57 5.25 12.36
CA LYS A 111 -1.74 6.16 12.38
C LYS A 111 -1.95 6.91 11.07
N GLU A 112 -0.88 7.17 10.33
CA GLU A 112 -0.88 7.88 9.05
C GLU A 112 -1.37 7.01 7.88
N LEU A 113 -1.53 5.70 8.10
CA LEU A 113 -2.10 4.81 7.10
C LEU A 113 -3.47 5.39 6.64
N PRO A 114 -3.64 5.71 5.35
CA PRO A 114 -4.90 6.28 4.86
C PRO A 114 -6.00 5.22 4.94
N HIS A 115 -7.23 5.69 5.16
CA HIS A 115 -8.38 4.82 5.09
C HIS A 115 -8.60 4.37 3.63
N SER A 116 -8.94 3.11 3.39
CA SER A 116 -9.10 2.50 2.06
C SER A 116 -10.06 3.27 1.14
N GLY A 117 -11.16 3.78 1.68
CA GLY A 117 -12.08 4.68 0.98
C GLY A 117 -11.46 5.93 0.35
N GLN A 118 -10.25 6.34 0.75
CA GLN A 118 -9.49 7.45 0.16
C GLN A 118 -8.61 7.02 -1.04
N ILE A 119 -8.28 5.73 -1.17
CA ILE A 119 -7.43 5.18 -2.22
C ILE A 119 -7.91 5.59 -3.63
N PRO A 120 -9.21 5.50 -3.98
CA PRO A 120 -9.70 5.97 -5.28
C PRO A 120 -9.41 7.44 -5.58
N ILE A 121 -9.42 8.30 -4.55
CA ILE A 121 -9.14 9.73 -4.70
C ILE A 121 -7.63 9.93 -4.92
N MET A 122 -6.79 9.18 -4.21
CA MET A 122 -5.33 9.26 -4.31
C MET A 122 -4.85 8.85 -5.71
N VAL A 123 -5.30 7.69 -6.20
CA VAL A 123 -4.91 7.21 -7.55
C VAL A 123 -5.46 8.10 -8.68
N LYS A 124 -6.63 8.73 -8.49
CA LYS A 124 -7.16 9.71 -9.46
C LYS A 124 -6.37 11.01 -9.46
N ARG A 125 -5.98 11.54 -8.29
CA ARG A 125 -5.20 12.79 -8.19
C ARG A 125 -3.84 12.66 -8.85
N GLU A 126 -3.15 11.54 -8.67
CA GLU A 126 -1.86 11.31 -9.34
C GLU A 126 -2.00 11.18 -10.86
N ASN A 127 -3.11 10.58 -11.33
CA ASN A 127 -3.41 10.55 -12.75
C ASN A 127 -3.60 11.96 -13.34
N LEU A 128 -4.28 12.87 -12.62
CA LEU A 128 -4.56 14.24 -13.07
C LEU A 128 -3.34 15.18 -13.02
N GLN A 129 -2.44 15.01 -12.05
CA GLN A 129 -1.26 15.88 -11.92
C GLN A 129 -0.28 15.70 -13.09
N LYS A 130 -0.18 14.50 -13.69
CA LYS A 130 0.69 14.27 -14.86
C LYS A 130 0.10 14.78 -16.18
N THR A 131 -1.23 14.82 -16.34
CA THR A 131 -1.86 15.37 -17.55
C THR A 131 -1.56 16.86 -17.73
N ARG A 132 -1.31 17.59 -16.64
CA ARG A 132 -0.98 19.03 -16.69
C ARG A 132 0.47 19.36 -17.05
N VAL A 133 1.38 18.39 -17.08
CA VAL A 133 2.82 18.64 -17.32
C VAL A 133 3.22 18.49 -18.79
N VAL A 134 2.31 18.05 -19.68
CA VAL A 134 2.60 17.90 -21.11
C VAL A 134 1.71 18.82 -21.95
N SER A 135 2.00 20.12 -21.93
CA SER A 135 1.64 21.03 -23.01
C SER A 135 2.59 22.23 -23.02
N SER A 136 3.88 21.98 -23.19
CA SER A 136 4.79 23.01 -23.70
C SER A 136 4.39 23.28 -25.15
N PRO A 137 4.12 24.52 -25.56
CA PRO A 137 3.83 24.83 -26.96
C PRO A 137 5.06 24.52 -27.83
N PRO A 138 4.87 24.06 -29.08
CA PRO A 138 5.99 23.78 -29.98
C PRO A 138 6.77 25.06 -30.25
N THR A 139 8.08 25.02 -30.00
CA THR A 139 9.02 26.09 -30.34
C THR A 139 8.97 26.33 -31.85
N PRO A 140 8.79 27.56 -32.34
CA PRO A 140 8.78 27.82 -33.78
C PRO A 140 10.18 27.61 -34.35
N ILE A 141 10.29 26.70 -35.32
CA ILE A 141 11.48 26.50 -36.15
C ILE A 141 11.71 27.80 -36.93
N SER A 142 12.71 28.58 -36.49
CA SER A 142 13.17 29.76 -37.20
C SER A 142 13.84 29.37 -38.50
N SER A 143 13.03 29.30 -39.55
CA SER A 143 13.47 29.28 -40.94
C SER A 143 13.97 30.67 -41.34
N ARG A 144 15.29 30.86 -41.45
CA ARG A 144 15.90 31.94 -42.27
C ARG A 144 17.32 31.52 -42.66
N ARG A 145 17.46 30.85 -43.81
CA ARG A 145 17.71 31.37 -45.18
C ARG A 145 19.18 31.76 -45.43
N LYS A 146 19.76 31.00 -46.36
CA LYS A 146 20.89 31.25 -47.27
C LYS A 146 21.28 32.73 -47.44
N LEU A 147 22.58 33.02 -47.41
CA LEU A 147 23.43 33.23 -48.60
C LEU A 147 24.90 33.09 -48.21
#